data_AF-A0A7S3B4N8-F1
#
_entry.id   AF-A0A7S3B4N8-F1
#
_cell.length_a   1.000
_cell.length_b   1.000
_cell.length_c   1.000
_cell.angle_alpha   90.00
_cell.angle_beta   90.00
_cell.angle_gamma   90.00
#
_symmetry.space_group_name_H-M   'P 1'
#
loop_
_entity.id
_entity.type
_entity.pdbx_description
1 polymer ?
#
loop_
_entity_poly.entity_id
_entity_poly.type
_entity_poly.pdbx_seq_one_letter_code
_entity_poly.pdbx_strand_id
1 'polypeptide(L)'
;QSGTGEVITVAEAHRAATSQAYFAPQLATSLTGAVPLISAGDDRQLRLWMARGLRPTASGAASAKRHRGVGTGEALGVDEDDDEMSYEAPALQPIASLNLEEKPNWIAPVSLAGSGTGAVCIASNAEGIMVLPVNQGAFV
;
A
#
# COMPACT_ATOMS: atom_id res chain seq x y z
N GLN A 1 -1.29 -6.04 -25.23
CA GLN A 1 -2.00 -7.15 -24.59
C GLN A 1 -2.74 -6.61 -23.38
N SER A 2 -4.04 -6.89 -23.26
CA SER A 2 -4.83 -6.59 -22.07
C SER A 2 -4.33 -7.52 -20.96
N GLY A 3 -3.42 -7.06 -20.10
CA GLY A 3 -3.05 -7.79 -18.90
C GLY A 3 -4.31 -7.97 -18.06
N THR A 4 -4.79 -9.20 -17.96
CA THR A 4 -5.81 -9.55 -16.98
C THR A 4 -5.23 -9.17 -15.62
N GLY A 5 -5.75 -8.10 -15.02
CA GLY A 5 -5.32 -7.64 -13.71
C GLY A 5 -5.59 -8.76 -12.71
N GLU A 6 -4.56 -9.53 -12.40
CA GLU A 6 -4.65 -10.63 -11.44
C GLU A 6 -5.13 -10.07 -10.11
N VAL A 7 -6.25 -10.61 -9.61
CA VAL A 7 -6.82 -10.16 -8.35
C VAL A 7 -6.08 -10.88 -7.23
N ILE A 8 -5.29 -10.12 -6.46
CA ILE A 8 -4.67 -10.61 -5.24
C ILE A 8 -5.72 -10.54 -4.12
N THR A 9 -6.11 -11.70 -3.59
CA THR A 9 -7.08 -11.80 -2.49
C THR A 9 -6.40 -12.25 -1.19
N VAL A 10 -6.85 -11.76 -0.04
CA VAL A 10 -6.43 -12.24 1.28
C VAL A 10 -7.66 -12.60 2.11
N ALA A 11 -7.66 -13.80 2.70
CA ALA A 11 -8.84 -14.33 3.41
C ALA A 11 -9.11 -13.62 4.76
N GLU A 12 -8.08 -13.04 5.38
CA GLU A 12 -8.14 -12.41 6.71
C GLU A 12 -7.80 -10.92 6.65
N ALA A 13 -8.39 -10.21 5.69
CA ALA A 13 -8.17 -8.78 5.47
C ALA A 13 -8.58 -7.95 6.71
N HIS A 14 -9.86 -8.03 7.06
CA HIS A 14 -10.48 -7.44 8.25
C HIS A 14 -11.63 -8.36 8.70
N ARG A 15 -11.96 -8.37 10.00
CA ARG A 15 -13.10 -9.14 10.55
C ARG A 15 -14.47 -8.46 10.34
N ALA A 16 -14.46 -7.28 9.73
CA ALA A 16 -15.62 -6.49 9.35
C ALA A 16 -15.30 -5.69 8.07
N ALA A 17 -16.23 -4.84 7.62
CA ALA A 17 -16.03 -4.03 6.42
C ALA A 17 -14.75 -3.18 6.50
N THR A 18 -13.94 -3.22 5.45
CA THR A 18 -12.85 -2.26 5.25
C THR A 18 -13.47 -0.93 4.85
N SER A 19 -13.34 0.08 5.71
CA SER A 19 -13.90 1.40 5.46
C SER A 19 -12.99 2.22 4.56
N GLN A 20 -11.68 2.01 4.64
CA GLN A 20 -10.66 2.80 3.95
C GLN A 20 -9.41 1.99 3.63
N ALA A 21 -8.78 2.28 2.49
CA ALA A 21 -7.50 1.73 2.10
C ALA A 21 -6.72 2.73 1.23
N TYR A 22 -5.41 2.85 1.46
CA TYR A 22 -4.53 3.77 0.74
C TYR A 22 -3.20 3.09 0.42
N PHE A 23 -2.76 3.20 -0.83
CA PHE A 23 -1.35 2.98 -1.14
C PHE A 23 -0.51 4.03 -0.43
N ALA A 24 0.61 3.59 0.15
CA ALA A 24 1.46 4.43 0.95
C ALA A 24 2.91 4.38 0.43
N PRO A 25 3.18 4.67 -0.87
CA PRO A 25 4.51 4.53 -1.49
C PRO A 25 5.62 5.31 -0.79
N GLN A 26 5.28 6.35 -0.02
CA GLN A 26 6.20 7.04 0.88
C GLN A 26 6.80 6.13 1.98
N LEU A 27 6.16 5.00 2.29
CA LEU A 27 6.67 3.96 3.20
C LEU A 27 7.63 2.99 2.50
N ALA A 28 7.75 3.05 1.16
CA ALA A 28 8.53 2.07 0.39
C ALA A 28 10.04 2.17 0.66
N THR A 29 10.54 3.34 1.09
CA THR A 29 11.93 3.48 1.54
C THR A 29 12.23 2.64 2.78
N SER A 30 11.21 2.30 3.57
CA SER A 30 11.29 1.41 4.73
C SER A 30 10.90 -0.04 4.41
N LEU A 31 10.40 -0.32 3.20
CA LEU A 31 9.80 -1.60 2.78
C LEU A 31 10.18 -1.88 1.33
N THR A 32 11.42 -2.35 1.11
CA THR A 32 11.98 -2.56 -0.23
C THR A 32 11.25 -3.67 -1.01
N GLY A 33 11.08 -3.48 -2.32
CA GLY A 33 10.53 -4.51 -3.22
C GLY A 33 9.03 -4.78 -3.10
N ALA A 34 8.31 -3.99 -2.30
CA ALA A 34 6.86 -4.09 -2.14
C ALA A 34 6.18 -2.74 -2.30
N VAL A 35 4.91 -2.76 -2.71
CA VAL A 35 4.05 -1.58 -2.65
C VAL A 35 3.32 -1.61 -1.31
N PRO A 36 3.66 -0.73 -0.36
CA PRO A 36 2.97 -0.66 0.93
C PRO A 36 1.55 -0.13 0.78
N LEU A 37 0.63 -0.69 1.55
CA LEU A 37 -0.77 -0.28 1.63
C LEU A 37 -1.18 -0.22 3.10
N ILE A 38 -1.99 0.76 3.47
CA ILE A 38 -2.61 0.83 4.79
C ILE A 38 -4.12 0.72 4.63
N SER A 39 -4.78 -0.04 5.50
CA SER A 39 -6.23 -0.12 5.55
C SER A 39 -6.76 0.02 6.97
N ALA A 40 -7.99 0.53 7.08
CA ALA A 40 -8.74 0.56 8.31
C ALA A 40 -10.09 -0.15 8.13
N GLY A 41 -10.50 -0.88 9.15
CA GLY A 41 -11.76 -1.62 9.16
C GLY A 41 -12.64 -1.28 10.34
N ASP A 42 -13.91 -1.67 10.21
CA ASP A 42 -14.92 -1.56 11.27
C ASP A 42 -14.65 -2.55 12.43
N ASP A 43 -13.67 -3.43 12.24
CA ASP A 43 -13.08 -4.29 13.26
C ASP A 43 -12.08 -3.55 14.17
N ARG A 44 -12.00 -2.22 14.02
CA ARG A 44 -11.11 -1.33 14.78
C ARG A 44 -9.63 -1.67 14.60
N GLN A 45 -9.29 -2.29 13.47
CA GLN A 45 -7.91 -2.54 13.10
C GLN A 45 -7.44 -1.49 12.11
N LEU A 46 -6.24 -0.97 12.35
CA LEU A 46 -5.41 -0.38 11.33
C LEU A 46 -4.37 -1.42 10.91
N ARG A 47 -4.23 -1.69 9.61
CA ARG A 47 -3.30 -2.70 9.09
C ARG A 47 -2.36 -2.10 8.07
N LEU A 48 -1.11 -2.51 8.13
CA LEU A 48 -0.08 -2.23 7.14
C LEU A 48 0.22 -3.52 6.37
N TRP A 49 0.25 -3.39 5.05
CA TRP A 49 0.40 -4.48 4.11
C TRP A 49 1.60 -4.25 3.21
N MET A 50 2.28 -5.34 2.85
CA MET A 50 3.19 -5.39 1.72
C MET A 50 2.51 -6.09 0.55
N ALA A 51 2.33 -5.38 -0.56
CA ALA A 51 1.97 -5.98 -1.83
C ALA A 51 3.24 -6.30 -2.62
N ARG A 52 3.67 -7.55 -2.61
CA ARG A 52 4.85 -8.07 -3.32
C ARG A 52 4.48 -8.47 -4.74
N GLY A 53 5.47 -8.51 -5.64
CA GLY A 53 5.28 -8.88 -7.04
C GLY A 53 4.52 -7.85 -7.88
N LEU A 54 3.99 -6.78 -7.26
CA LEU A 54 3.45 -5.64 -7.98
C LEU A 54 4.58 -4.79 -8.54
N ARG A 55 4.78 -4.85 -9.86
CA ARG A 55 5.67 -3.91 -10.55
C ARG A 55 4.93 -2.60 -10.76
N PRO A 56 5.40 -1.46 -10.21
CA PRO A 56 4.86 -0.16 -10.56
C PRO A 56 5.03 0.04 -12.06
N THR A 57 3.93 0.07 -12.81
CA THR A 57 4.02 0.50 -14.20
C THR A 57 4.42 1.98 -14.19
N ALA A 58 5.53 2.34 -14.84
CA ALA A 58 6.08 3.70 -14.87
C ALA A 58 5.05 4.79 -15.25
N SER A 59 3.93 4.40 -15.85
CA SER A 59 2.77 5.24 -16.15
C SER A 59 2.00 5.81 -14.93
N GLY A 60 2.24 5.33 -13.70
CA GLY A 60 1.40 5.66 -12.54
C GLY A 60 1.92 6.75 -11.60
N ALA A 61 3.19 7.13 -11.68
CA ALA A 61 3.82 8.06 -10.72
C ALA A 61 3.37 9.53 -10.87
N ALA A 62 2.55 9.84 -11.87
CA ALA A 62 2.11 11.19 -12.20
C ALA A 62 0.58 11.32 -12.37
N SER A 63 -0.24 10.76 -11.48
CA SER A 63 -1.62 11.22 -11.34
C SER A 63 -2.31 10.71 -10.08
N ALA A 64 -2.19 11.47 -8.98
CA ALA A 64 -3.27 11.61 -8.01
C ALA A 64 -4.39 12.52 -8.59
N LYS A 65 -4.84 12.24 -9.82
CA LYS A 65 -5.97 12.92 -10.46
C LYS A 65 -6.90 11.85 -11.02
N ARG A 66 -8.17 11.99 -10.62
CA ARG A 66 -9.33 11.17 -11.00
C ARG A 66 -9.18 10.52 -12.38
N HIS A 67 -9.31 9.20 -12.43
CA HIS A 67 -9.35 8.43 -13.67
C HIS A 67 -10.37 8.99 -14.66
N ARG A 68 -9.87 9.49 -15.79
CA ARG A 68 -10.55 9.39 -17.09
C ARG A 68 -9.50 9.50 -18.20
N GLY A 69 -9.33 8.44 -18.98
CA GLY A 69 -8.74 8.53 -20.32
C GLY A 69 -7.46 7.73 -20.57
N VAL A 70 -7.56 6.91 -21.62
CA VAL A 70 -6.55 6.07 -22.30
C VAL A 70 -5.39 6.89 -22.87
N GLY A 71 -4.17 6.33 -22.84
CA GLY A 71 -3.02 6.84 -23.59
C GLY A 71 -2.06 5.72 -23.99
N THR A 72 -1.89 5.55 -25.30
CA THR A 72 -1.01 4.59 -26.00
C THR A 72 0.45 5.05 -25.96
N GLY A 73 1.38 4.16 -25.59
CA GLY A 73 2.83 4.43 -25.63
C GLY A 73 3.60 3.14 -25.89
N GLU A 74 4.58 3.23 -26.79
CA GLU A 74 5.18 2.15 -27.57
C GLU A 74 6.03 1.15 -26.74
N ALA A 75 6.02 -0.11 -27.16
CA ALA A 75 6.73 -1.22 -26.54
C ALA A 75 8.22 -1.20 -26.97
N LEU A 76 9.11 -1.08 -26.00
CA LEU A 76 10.56 -1.25 -26.18
C LEU A 76 10.95 -2.74 -26.04
N GLY A 77 11.86 -3.14 -26.93
CA GLY A 77 12.71 -4.34 -26.99
C GLY A 77 12.44 -5.52 -26.05
N VAL A 78 12.20 -6.69 -26.64
CA VAL A 78 12.28 -7.98 -25.96
C VAL A 78 13.77 -8.39 -25.96
N ASP A 79 14.44 -8.29 -24.82
CA ASP A 79 15.72 -8.98 -24.61
C ASP A 79 15.40 -10.44 -24.24
N GLU A 80 15.89 -11.37 -25.06
CA GLU A 80 15.76 -12.82 -24.92
C GLU A 80 16.83 -13.40 -23.97
N ASP A 81 17.02 -12.78 -22.81
CA ASP A 81 17.86 -13.38 -21.76
C ASP A 81 16.99 -14.28 -20.88
N ASP A 82 17.09 -15.58 -21.16
CA ASP A 82 16.49 -16.74 -20.49
C ASP A 82 17.17 -17.00 -19.12
N ASP A 83 17.43 -15.93 -18.36
CA ASP A 83 17.72 -16.06 -16.95
C ASP A 83 16.41 -16.43 -16.27
N GLU A 84 16.39 -17.56 -15.56
CA GLU A 84 15.28 -18.08 -14.77
C GLU A 84 14.87 -17.05 -13.70
N MET A 85 14.12 -16.04 -14.14
CA MET A 85 13.55 -15.00 -13.31
C MET A 85 12.56 -15.73 -12.41
N SER A 86 12.96 -15.92 -11.16
CA SER A 86 12.08 -16.45 -10.11
C SER A 86 10.93 -15.45 -9.94
N TYR A 87 9.86 -15.66 -10.70
CA TYR A 87 8.64 -14.88 -10.61
C TYR A 87 7.98 -15.21 -9.25
N GLU A 88 8.24 -14.37 -8.24
CA GLU A 88 7.38 -14.35 -7.06
C GLU A 88 5.98 -13.93 -7.50
N ALA A 89 5.01 -14.82 -7.32
CA ALA A 89 3.62 -14.52 -7.59
C ALA A 89 3.17 -13.30 -6.75
N PRO A 90 2.37 -12.39 -7.33
CA PRO A 90 1.89 -11.23 -6.58
C PRO A 90 1.14 -11.66 -5.31
N ALA A 91 1.51 -11.07 -4.18
CA ALA A 91 0.98 -11.46 -2.87
C ALA A 91 0.75 -10.25 -1.97
N LEU A 92 -0.33 -10.28 -1.19
CA LEU A 92 -0.64 -9.26 -0.19
C LEU A 92 -0.42 -9.85 1.20
N GLN A 93 0.55 -9.33 1.93
CA GLN A 93 0.95 -9.83 3.25
C GLN A 93 0.74 -8.74 4.32
N PRO A 94 -0.02 -9.00 5.40
CA PRO A 94 -0.05 -8.10 6.54
C PRO A 94 1.30 -8.15 7.26
N ILE A 95 1.85 -6.99 7.58
CA ILE A 95 3.14 -6.87 8.27
C ILE A 95 3.03 -6.20 9.63
N ALA A 96 1.96 -5.41 9.84
CA ALA A 96 1.58 -4.93 11.15
C ALA A 96 0.07 -4.70 11.25
N SER A 97 -0.43 -4.79 12.48
CA SER A 97 -1.79 -4.44 12.84
C SER A 97 -1.76 -3.67 14.16
N LEU A 98 -2.63 -2.69 14.29
CA LEU A 98 -2.85 -1.96 15.53
C LEU A 98 -4.34 -2.01 15.89
N ASN A 99 -4.61 -2.40 17.13
CA ASN A 99 -5.93 -2.30 17.73
C ASN A 99 -6.18 -0.83 18.09
N LEU A 100 -7.26 -0.27 17.58
CA LEU A 100 -7.75 1.04 17.96
C LEU A 100 -8.90 0.86 18.95
N GLU A 101 -9.05 1.81 19.88
CA GLU A 101 -10.19 1.81 20.81
C GLU A 101 -11.53 1.94 20.07
N GLU A 102 -11.52 2.74 19.00
CA GLU A 102 -12.64 3.00 18.12
C GLU A 102 -12.25 2.91 16.64
N LYS A 103 -13.26 2.81 15.77
CA LYS A 103 -13.08 2.88 14.32
C LYS A 103 -12.62 4.30 13.91
N PRO A 104 -11.57 4.43 13.09
CA PRO A 104 -11.18 5.73 12.55
C PRO A 104 -12.16 6.19 11.46
N ASN A 105 -12.51 7.48 11.50
CA ASN A 105 -13.30 8.17 10.49
C ASN A 105 -12.50 8.43 9.21
N TRP A 106 -11.22 8.75 9.36
CA TRP A 106 -10.29 8.89 8.24
C TRP A 106 -8.88 8.45 8.62
N ILE A 107 -8.14 7.94 7.65
CA ILE A 107 -6.71 7.63 7.75
C ILE A 107 -5.93 8.32 6.62
N ALA A 108 -4.67 8.68 6.87
CA ALA A 108 -3.78 9.22 5.86
C ALA A 108 -2.32 8.83 6.13
N PRO A 109 -1.63 8.20 5.17
CA PRO A 109 -0.19 8.01 5.27
C PRO A 109 0.54 9.31 4.94
N VAL A 110 1.54 9.71 5.74
CA VAL A 110 2.28 10.97 5.60
C VAL A 110 3.78 10.71 5.72
N SER A 111 4.56 11.22 4.76
CA SER A 111 6.02 11.18 4.86
C SER A 111 6.51 12.34 5.73
N LEU A 112 7.36 12.05 6.72
CA LEU A 112 8.09 13.09 7.44
C LEU A 112 9.46 13.27 6.79
N ALA A 113 9.56 14.24 5.88
CA ALA A 113 10.83 14.57 5.26
C ALA A 113 11.82 15.12 6.31
N GLY A 114 13.06 14.61 6.31
CA GLY A 114 14.17 15.16 7.10
C GLY A 114 14.31 14.67 8.55
N SER A 115 13.42 13.82 9.07
CA SER A 115 13.46 13.41 10.48
C SER A 115 14.19 12.08 10.76
N GLY A 116 14.60 11.34 9.72
CA GLY A 116 15.23 10.01 9.87
C GLY A 116 14.33 8.94 10.51
N THR A 117 13.08 9.29 10.85
CA THR A 117 12.17 8.51 11.71
C THR A 117 11.03 7.84 10.94
N GLY A 118 11.13 7.77 9.61
CA GLY A 118 10.11 7.10 8.81
C GLY A 118 8.82 7.91 8.77
N ALA A 119 7.90 7.44 7.96
CA ALA A 119 6.61 8.07 7.74
C ALA A 119 5.65 7.78 8.92
N VAL A 120 4.51 8.46 8.93
CA VAL A 120 3.45 8.29 9.93
C VAL A 120 2.13 7.93 9.26
N CYS A 121 1.26 7.22 9.98
CA CYS A 121 -0.16 7.14 9.67
C CYS A 121 -0.91 8.08 10.60
N ILE A 122 -1.69 8.98 10.02
CA ILE A 122 -2.66 9.79 10.77
C ILE A 122 -3.98 9.05 10.73
N ALA A 123 -4.64 8.91 11.87
CA ALA A 123 -5.99 8.37 11.98
C ALA A 123 -6.80 9.26 12.93
N SER A 124 -8.07 9.54 12.63
CA SER A 124 -8.92 10.28 13.58
C SER A 124 -10.23 9.57 13.83
N ASN A 125 -10.78 9.72 15.02
CA ASN A 125 -12.16 9.36 15.36
C ASN A 125 -12.94 10.61 15.80
N ALA A 126 -14.05 10.43 16.51
CA ALA A 126 -14.82 11.54 17.07
C ALA A 126 -14.09 12.24 18.22
N GLU A 127 -13.17 11.55 18.88
CA GLU A 127 -12.54 12.00 20.13
C GLU A 127 -11.17 12.67 19.91
N GLY A 128 -10.49 12.38 18.80
CA GLY A 128 -9.20 13.00 18.52
C GLY A 128 -8.50 12.55 17.24
N ILE A 129 -7.26 13.01 17.11
CA ILE A 129 -6.32 12.66 16.04
C ILE A 129 -5.16 11.87 16.64
N MET A 130 -4.91 10.70 16.09
CA MET A 130 -3.79 9.82 16.40
C MET A 130 -2.73 9.97 15.30
N VAL A 131 -1.47 10.09 15.71
CA VAL A 131 -0.32 10.09 14.81
C VAL A 131 0.53 8.88 15.18
N LEU A 132 0.63 7.93 14.26
CA LEU A 132 1.27 6.64 14.45
C LEU A 132 2.57 6.58 13.63
N PRO A 133 3.74 6.64 14.26
CA PRO A 133 5.01 6.32 13.61
C PRO A 133 4.98 4.96 12.91
N VAL A 134 5.53 4.90 11.70
CA VAL A 134 5.69 3.67 10.92
C VAL A 134 7.18 3.42 10.70
N ASN A 135 7.72 2.41 11.36
CA ASN A 135 9.13 2.03 11.30
C ASN A 135 9.28 0.58 10.83
N GLN A 136 10.04 0.37 9.74
CA GLN A 136 10.41 -0.97 9.24
C GLN A 136 9.25 -1.99 9.17
N GLY A 137 8.05 -1.50 8.86
CA GLY A 137 6.85 -2.33 8.74
C GLY A 137 6.06 -2.56 10.02
N ALA A 138 6.34 -1.82 11.10
CA ALA A 138 5.58 -1.81 12.33
C ALA A 138 4.99 -0.43 12.65
N PHE A 139 3.82 -0.40 13.31
CA PHE A 139 3.32 0.78 14.02
C PHE A 139 4.00 0.84 15.39
N VAL A 140 4.47 2.02 15.80
CA VAL A 140 5.17 2.25 17.09
C VAL A 140 4.43 3.25 17.96
#